data_AF-A0AAV7ILX8-F1
#
_entry.id   AF-A0AAV7ILX8-F1
#
_cell.length_a   1.000
_cell.length_b   1.000
_cell.length_c   1.000
_cell.angle_alpha   90.00
_cell.angle_beta   90.00
_cell.angle_gamma   90.00
#
_symmetry.space_group_name_H-M   'P 1'
#
loop_
_entity.id
_entity.type
_entity.pdbx_description
1 polymer ?
#
loop_
_entity_poly.entity_id
_entity_poly.type
_entity_poly.pdbx_seq_one_letter_code
_entity_poly.pdbx_strand_id
1 'polypeptide(L)'
;MLQYAGIRIGPVVKKDVMKASIMLEHNSQYATILAFDVKIERDAQELADSLGVKIFQADIIYHLFDKFIAYREELKQRRREEFKHIAVFPCKFRVLPQHIFNSRDPIVVGVMVEAGVIREGTPVCVPSKE
;
A
#
# COMPACT_ATOMS: atom_id res chain seq x y z
N MET A 1 18.10 -1.73 3.66
CA MET A 1 18.50 -3.15 3.68
C MET A 1 17.26 -4.00 3.53
N LEU A 2 17.25 -5.01 2.65
CA LEU A 2 16.13 -5.96 2.57
C LEU A 2 16.14 -6.83 3.81
N GLN A 3 15.02 -6.91 4.52
CA GLN A 3 14.84 -7.85 5.62
C GLN A 3 14.45 -9.21 5.08
N TYR A 4 14.97 -10.29 5.68
CA TYR A 4 14.66 -11.66 5.32
C TYR A 4 14.18 -12.44 6.55
N ALA A 5 13.24 -13.35 6.35
CA ALA A 5 12.70 -14.21 7.41
C ALA A 5 13.37 -15.59 7.47
N GLY A 6 14.01 -16.03 6.38
CA GLY A 6 14.68 -17.32 6.31
C GLY A 6 15.54 -17.45 5.06
N ILE A 7 16.56 -18.31 5.15
CA ILE A 7 17.48 -18.63 4.05
C ILE A 7 17.60 -20.15 3.99
N ARG A 8 17.62 -20.70 2.78
CA ARG A 8 17.81 -22.13 2.54
C ARG A 8 18.50 -22.36 1.20
N ILE A 9 19.18 -23.50 1.08
CA ILE A 9 19.78 -23.98 -0.16
C ILE A 9 18.91 -25.11 -0.72
N GLY A 10 18.79 -25.15 -2.05
CA GLY A 10 18.07 -26.19 -2.79
C GLY A 10 16.76 -25.70 -3.42
N PRO A 11 16.02 -26.61 -4.09
CA PRO A 11 14.80 -26.27 -4.81
C PRO A 11 13.71 -25.73 -3.89
N VAL A 12 12.83 -24.86 -4.38
CA VAL A 12 11.71 -24.36 -3.57
C VAL A 12 10.68 -25.48 -3.40
N VAL A 13 10.32 -25.79 -2.15
CA VAL A 13 9.38 -26.85 -1.77
C VAL A 13 8.16 -26.26 -1.03
N LYS A 14 7.08 -27.02 -0.88
CA LYS A 14 5.85 -26.59 -0.16
C LYS A 14 6.13 -25.97 1.22
N LYS A 15 7.09 -26.51 1.97
CA LYS A 15 7.45 -26.01 3.30
C LYS A 15 7.94 -24.57 3.28
N ASP A 16 8.59 -24.13 2.20
CA ASP A 16 9.03 -22.73 2.06
C ASP A 16 7.85 -21.80 1.83
N VAL A 17 6.91 -22.24 0.99
CA VAL A 17 5.66 -21.52 0.71
C VAL A 17 4.83 -21.36 1.96
N MET A 18 4.70 -22.42 2.76
CA MET A 18 4.00 -22.37 4.06
C MET A 18 4.62 -21.39 5.05
N LYS A 19 5.96 -21.21 5.02
CA LYS A 19 6.62 -20.21 5.86
C LYS A 19 6.36 -18.79 5.35
N ALA A 20 6.42 -18.60 4.03
CA ALA A 20 6.17 -17.31 3.40
C ALA A 20 4.70 -16.87 3.54
N SER A 21 3.75 -17.81 3.54
CA SER A 21 2.32 -17.51 3.66
C SER A 21 1.96 -16.90 5.02
N ILE A 22 2.71 -17.18 6.09
CA ILE A 22 2.51 -16.54 7.40
C ILE A 22 2.62 -15.01 7.27
N MET A 23 3.41 -14.50 6.32
CA MET A 23 3.53 -13.06 6.10
C MET A 23 2.32 -12.42 5.43
N LEU A 24 1.39 -13.20 4.88
CA LEU A 24 0.16 -12.66 4.30
C LEU A 24 -0.72 -12.00 5.36
N GLU A 25 -0.79 -12.58 6.56
CA GLU A 25 -1.59 -12.06 7.68
C GLU A 25 -1.00 -10.79 8.30
N HIS A 26 0.33 -10.64 8.25
CA HIS A 26 1.02 -9.48 8.82
C HIS A 26 1.20 -8.35 7.80
N ASN A 27 1.83 -8.64 6.68
CA ASN A 27 2.07 -7.67 5.61
C ASN A 27 2.30 -8.40 4.29
N SER A 28 1.25 -8.46 3.47
CA SER A 28 1.22 -9.15 2.18
C SER A 28 2.34 -8.75 1.21
N GLN A 29 2.96 -7.57 1.37
CA GLN A 29 4.14 -7.18 0.59
C GLN A 29 5.36 -8.08 0.80
N TYR A 30 5.44 -8.78 1.93
CA TYR A 30 6.58 -9.62 2.30
C TYR A 30 6.29 -11.12 2.16
N ALA A 31 5.09 -11.49 1.71
CA ALA A 31 4.74 -12.87 1.38
C ALA A 31 5.33 -13.27 0.01
N THR A 32 6.66 -13.28 -0.06
CA THR A 32 7.41 -13.49 -1.31
C THR A 32 8.59 -14.43 -1.10
N ILE A 33 8.91 -15.23 -2.11
CA ILE A 33 10.10 -16.10 -2.14
C ILE A 33 11.02 -15.63 -3.26
N LEU A 34 12.31 -15.51 -2.96
CA LEU A 34 13.37 -15.16 -3.90
C LEU A 34 14.19 -16.42 -4.21
N ALA A 35 13.97 -17.01 -5.38
CA ALA A 35 14.59 -18.25 -5.85
C ALA A 35 15.70 -17.96 -6.88
N PHE A 36 16.95 -17.91 -6.40
CA PHE A 36 18.13 -17.68 -7.24
C PHE A 36 18.73 -19.00 -7.71
N ASP A 37 18.82 -19.21 -9.03
CA ASP A 37 19.45 -20.39 -9.66
C ASP A 37 19.00 -21.74 -9.07
N VAL A 38 17.70 -21.85 -8.77
CA VAL A 38 17.10 -23.08 -8.23
C VAL A 38 15.77 -23.38 -8.91
N LYS A 39 15.42 -24.67 -8.95
CA LYS A 39 14.12 -25.14 -9.44
C LYS A 39 13.03 -24.90 -8.40
N ILE A 40 11.80 -24.72 -8.88
CA ILE A 40 10.60 -24.68 -8.04
C ILE A 40 9.86 -26.00 -8.27
N GLU A 41 9.55 -26.73 -7.20
CA GLU A 41 8.72 -27.93 -7.32
C GLU A 41 7.29 -27.54 -7.72
N ARG A 42 6.67 -28.38 -8.57
CA ARG A 42 5.31 -28.09 -9.09
C ARG A 42 4.30 -27.85 -7.98
N ASP A 43 4.37 -28.67 -6.95
CA ASP A 43 3.43 -28.64 -5.84
C ASP A 43 3.66 -27.44 -4.91
N ALA A 44 4.87 -26.88 -4.90
CA ALA A 44 5.18 -25.61 -4.26
C ALA A 44 4.59 -24.44 -5.06
N GLN A 45 4.73 -24.46 -6.40
CA GLN A 45 4.17 -23.42 -7.26
C GLN A 45 2.63 -23.38 -7.15
N GLU A 46 1.97 -24.53 -7.23
CA GLU A 46 0.51 -24.66 -7.06
C GLU A 46 0.04 -24.10 -5.70
N LEU A 47 0.77 -24.43 -4.62
CA LEU A 47 0.45 -23.92 -3.29
C LEU A 47 0.66 -22.40 -3.19
N ALA A 48 1.71 -21.88 -3.83
CA ALA A 48 2.01 -20.46 -3.81
C ALA A 48 0.93 -19.64 -4.54
N ASP A 49 0.47 -20.15 -5.69
CA ASP A 49 -0.62 -19.52 -6.45
C ASP A 49 -1.95 -19.57 -5.68
N SER A 50 -2.23 -20.68 -5.00
CA SER A 50 -3.43 -20.83 -4.16
C SER A 50 -3.44 -19.89 -2.94
N LEU A 51 -2.30 -19.74 -2.26
CA LEU A 51 -2.19 -18.90 -1.06
C LEU A 51 -1.92 -17.42 -1.41
N GLY A 52 -1.57 -17.09 -2.64
CA GLY A 52 -1.18 -15.73 -3.03
C GLY A 52 0.25 -15.35 -2.62
N VAL A 53 1.14 -16.34 -2.46
CA VAL A 53 2.57 -16.12 -2.22
C VAL A 53 3.28 -15.91 -3.55
N LYS A 54 4.00 -14.79 -3.71
CA LYS A 54 4.71 -14.50 -4.97
C LYS A 54 6.11 -15.13 -4.97
N ILE A 55 6.39 -16.02 -5.92
CA ILE A 55 7.74 -16.57 -6.12
C ILE A 55 8.41 -15.82 -7.28
N PHE A 56 9.61 -15.29 -7.02
CA PHE A 56 10.49 -14.71 -8.03
C PHE A 56 11.59 -15.71 -8.32
N GLN A 57 11.72 -16.11 -9.59
CA GLN A 57 12.80 -16.97 -10.05
C GLN A 57 13.70 -16.20 -11.03
N ALA A 58 15.01 -16.34 -10.87
CA ALA A 58 16.01 -15.86 -11.81
C ALA A 58 17.35 -16.57 -11.62
N ASP A 59 18.08 -16.74 -12.72
CA ASP A 59 19.41 -17.35 -12.71
C ASP A 59 20.51 -16.31 -12.42
N ILE A 60 20.15 -15.02 -12.37
CA ILE A 60 21.04 -13.88 -12.09
C ILE A 60 20.46 -13.07 -10.93
N ILE A 61 21.29 -12.83 -9.91
CA ILE A 61 20.85 -12.22 -8.64
C ILE A 61 20.30 -10.79 -8.81
N TYR A 62 20.85 -10.02 -9.76
CA TYR A 62 20.40 -8.65 -10.03
C TYR A 62 18.97 -8.61 -10.58
N HIS A 63 18.62 -9.52 -11.51
CA HIS A 63 17.25 -9.62 -12.02
C HIS A 63 16.25 -9.98 -10.94
N LEU A 64 16.65 -10.81 -9.97
CA LEU A 64 15.82 -11.18 -8.84
C LEU A 64 15.49 -9.95 -7.97
N PHE A 65 16.53 -9.14 -7.71
CA PHE A 65 16.41 -7.90 -6.94
C PHE A 65 15.53 -6.89 -7.66
N ASP A 66 15.76 -6.67 -8.95
CA ASP A 66 14.99 -5.71 -9.76
C ASP A 66 13.51 -6.08 -9.81
N LYS A 67 13.20 -7.37 -10.06
CA LYS A 67 11.81 -7.87 -10.03
C LYS A 67 11.15 -7.64 -8.67
N PHE A 68 11.87 -7.89 -7.59
CA PHE A 68 11.34 -7.69 -6.23
C PHE A 68 11.09 -6.21 -5.93
N ILE A 69 12.03 -5.32 -6.26
CA ILE A 69 11.88 -3.88 -6.04
C ILE A 69 10.73 -3.31 -6.87
N ALA A 70 10.62 -3.71 -8.13
CA ALA A 70 9.51 -3.31 -9.00
C ALA A 70 8.15 -3.72 -8.41
N TYR A 71 8.02 -4.98 -7.97
CA TYR A 71 6.81 -5.47 -7.31
C TYR A 71 6.45 -4.68 -6.04
N ARG A 72 7.46 -4.37 -5.22
CA ARG A 72 7.24 -3.61 -3.99
C ARG A 72 6.74 -2.19 -4.28
N GLU A 73 7.29 -1.52 -5.28
CA GLU A 73 6.82 -0.18 -5.63
C GLU A 73 5.44 -0.19 -6.28
N GLU A 74 5.12 -1.20 -7.09
CA GLU A 74 3.77 -1.41 -7.61
C GLU A 74 2.75 -1.56 -6.47
N LEU A 75 3.03 -2.41 -5.47
CA LEU A 75 2.15 -2.58 -4.32
C LEU A 75 2.02 -1.29 -3.49
N LYS A 76 3.09 -0.51 -3.38
CA LYS A 76 3.06 0.78 -2.69
C LYS A 76 2.21 1.80 -3.44
N GLN A 77 2.27 1.82 -4.77
CA GLN A 77 1.43 2.68 -5.60
C GLN A 77 -0.04 2.27 -5.49
N ARG A 78 -0.36 0.99 -5.64
CA ARG A 78 -1.73 0.47 -5.49
C ARG A 78 -2.34 0.84 -4.13
N ARG A 79 -1.60 0.64 -3.02
CA ARG A 79 -2.07 1.10 -1.70
C ARG A 79 -2.32 2.61 -1.67
N ARG A 80 -1.41 3.43 -2.20
CA ARG A 80 -1.62 4.90 -2.20
C ARG A 80 -2.87 5.29 -2.97
N GLU A 81 -3.18 4.61 -4.06
CA GLU A 81 -4.39 4.83 -4.86
C GLU A 81 -5.64 4.38 -4.11
N GLU A 82 -5.60 3.20 -3.48
CA GLU A 82 -6.65 2.68 -2.61
C GLU A 82 -6.94 3.63 -1.44
N PHE A 83 -5.94 4.26 -0.82
CA PHE A 83 -6.17 5.17 0.30
C PHE A 83 -6.33 6.64 -0.11
N LYS A 84 -6.26 6.96 -1.41
CA LYS A 84 -6.31 8.34 -1.92
C LYS A 84 -7.60 9.07 -1.56
N HIS A 85 -8.72 8.34 -1.53
CA HIS A 85 -10.04 8.88 -1.23
C HIS A 85 -10.35 8.94 0.27
N ILE A 86 -9.60 8.21 1.10
CA ILE A 86 -9.74 8.22 2.57
C ILE A 86 -8.83 9.29 3.19
N ALA A 87 -7.73 9.64 2.52
CA ALA A 87 -6.77 10.61 3.03
C ALA A 87 -7.36 12.02 3.12
N VAL A 88 -7.76 12.41 4.33
CA VAL A 88 -8.12 13.78 4.68
C VAL A 88 -6.83 14.56 4.90
N PHE A 89 -6.51 15.46 3.98
CA PHE A 89 -5.37 16.35 4.14
C PHE A 89 -5.74 17.45 5.15
N PRO A 90 -4.83 17.81 6.07
CA PRO A 90 -5.09 18.87 7.03
C PRO A 90 -5.35 20.18 6.28
N CYS A 91 -6.42 20.88 6.66
CA CYS A 91 -6.73 22.20 6.15
C CYS A 91 -7.27 23.09 7.26
N LYS A 92 -7.00 24.39 7.15
CA LYS A 92 -7.57 25.44 7.96
C LYS A 92 -8.05 26.53 7.03
N PHE A 93 -9.31 26.91 7.15
CA PHE A 93 -9.88 28.00 6.37
C PHE A 93 -10.79 28.84 7.25
N ARG A 94 -10.99 30.09 6.83
CA ARG A 94 -11.95 31.01 7.44
C ARG A 94 -13.07 31.30 6.45
N VAL A 95 -14.30 31.39 6.95
CA VAL A 95 -15.46 31.86 6.16
C VAL A 95 -15.35 33.37 5.99
N LEU A 96 -15.59 33.87 4.78
CA LEU A 96 -15.59 35.30 4.48
C LEU A 96 -16.99 35.87 4.76
N PRO A 97 -17.17 36.76 5.75
CA PRO A 97 -18.51 37.21 6.16
C PRO A 97 -19.31 37.90 5.04
N GLN A 98 -18.62 38.57 4.12
CA GLN A 98 -19.24 39.28 2.99
C GLN A 98 -19.56 38.37 1.79
N HIS A 99 -19.20 37.08 1.84
CA HIS A 99 -19.35 36.14 0.73
C HIS A 99 -20.20 34.93 1.17
N ILE A 100 -21.38 35.20 1.73
CA ILE A 100 -22.37 34.16 2.06
C ILE A 100 -23.44 34.20 0.97
N PHE A 101 -23.48 33.16 0.12
CA PHE A 101 -24.40 33.10 -1.01
C PHE A 101 -25.69 32.36 -0.64
N ASN A 102 -25.56 31.26 0.11
CA ASN A 102 -26.71 30.54 0.65
C ASN A 102 -26.42 30.08 2.08
N SER A 103 -27.31 30.44 3.00
CA SER A 103 -27.17 30.16 4.43
C SER A 103 -27.79 28.82 4.84
N ARG A 104 -28.58 28.16 3.98
CA ARG A 104 -29.21 26.89 4.30
C ARG A 104 -29.43 26.01 3.08
N ASP A 105 -29.07 24.73 3.25
CA ASP A 105 -29.36 23.57 2.40
C ASP A 105 -29.42 23.83 0.87
N PRO A 106 -28.26 23.87 0.17
CA PRO A 106 -26.90 23.69 0.67
C PRO A 106 -26.28 25.01 1.17
N ILE A 107 -25.42 24.94 2.19
CA ILE A 107 -24.63 26.10 2.62
C ILE A 107 -23.59 26.41 1.53
N VAL A 108 -23.62 27.62 0.98
CA VAL A 108 -22.68 28.09 -0.04
C VAL A 108 -22.01 29.36 0.47
N VAL A 109 -20.73 29.25 0.82
CA VAL A 109 -19.94 30.35 1.38
C VAL A 109 -18.57 30.45 0.72
N GLY A 110 -18.12 31.67 0.50
CA GLY A 110 -16.73 31.96 0.14
C GLY A 110 -15.83 31.74 1.34
N VAL A 111 -14.75 30.98 1.14
CA VAL A 111 -13.75 30.70 2.17
C VAL A 111 -12.38 31.18 1.72
N MET A 112 -11.52 31.48 2.69
CA MET A 112 -10.10 31.70 2.46
C MET A 112 -9.32 30.60 3.17
N VAL A 113 -8.56 29.81 2.41
CA VAL A 113 -7.69 28.78 2.95
C VAL A 113 -6.47 29.45 3.58
N GLU A 114 -6.30 29.28 4.89
CA GLU A 114 -5.19 29.83 5.66
C GLU A 114 -4.00 28.87 5.70
N ALA A 115 -4.27 27.56 5.72
CA ALA A 115 -3.25 26.52 5.73
C ALA A 115 -3.76 25.22 5.10
N GLY A 116 -2.85 24.47 4.48
CA GLY A 116 -3.14 23.16 3.91
C GLY A 116 -3.97 23.22 2.62
N VAL A 117 -4.71 22.15 2.34
CA VAL A 117 -5.49 22.00 1.11
C VAL A 117 -6.86 21.41 1.43
N ILE A 118 -7.92 22.11 1.05
CA ILE A 118 -9.29 21.57 1.09
C ILE A 118 -9.60 20.87 -0.24
N ARG A 119 -10.26 19.71 -0.16
CA ARG A 119 -10.73 18.94 -1.31
C ARG A 119 -12.21 18.61 -1.16
N GLU A 120 -12.88 18.28 -2.26
CA GLU A 120 -14.22 17.71 -2.20
C GLU A 120 -14.26 16.48 -1.26
N GLY A 121 -15.31 16.37 -0.44
CA GLY A 121 -15.44 15.31 0.56
C GLY A 121 -14.61 15.50 1.83
N THR A 122 -13.83 16.58 1.97
CA THR A 122 -13.10 16.88 3.22
C THR A 122 -14.10 17.15 4.36
N PRO A 123 -14.11 16.34 5.44
CA PRO A 123 -14.95 16.61 6.60
C PRO A 123 -14.47 17.89 7.29
N VAL A 124 -15.40 18.78 7.62
CA VAL A 124 -15.11 20.07 8.27
C VAL A 124 -15.66 20.06 9.69
N CYS A 125 -14.93 20.65 10.63
CA CYS A 125 -15.37 20.82 12.01
C CYS A 125 -15.30 22.29 12.43
N VAL A 126 -16.17 22.67 13.37
CA VAL A 126 -16.10 23.99 14.00
C VAL A 126 -15.19 23.84 15.23
N PRO A 127 -14.13 24.66 15.36
CA PRO A 127 -13.30 24.62 16.56
C PRO A 127 -14.14 25.00 17.78
N SER A 128 -14.02 24.21 18.87
CA SER A 128 -14.62 24.54 20.16
C SER A 128 -14.07 25.88 20.67
N LYS A 129 -14.93 26.67 21.31
CA LYS A 129 -14.48 27.86 22.06
C LYS A 129 -13.85 27.38 23.37
N GLU A 130 -12.53 27.42 23.45
CA GLU A 130 -11.82 27.67 24.71
C GLU A 130 -11.55 29.18 24.82
#